data_AF-A0A917E849-F1
#
_entry.id   AF-A0A917E849-F1
#
_cell.length_a   1.000
_cell.length_b   1.000
_cell.length_c   1.000
_cell.angle_alpha   90.00
_cell.angle_beta   90.00
_cell.angle_gamma   90.00
#
_symmetry.space_group_name_H-M   'P 1'
#
loop_
_entity.id
_entity.type
_entity.pdbx_description
1 polymer ?
#
loop_
_entity_poly.entity_id
_entity_poly.type
_entity_poly.pdbx_seq_one_letter_code
_entity_poly.pdbx_strand_id
1 'polypeptide(L)'
;MAGDRPATGARNRRIRNLVNRALKKRDGIVLRRDLGPVGNGLAIMDATGIDVTGFRRVLDSGKIRKVMKDHGDPLREQSRRPPQIAIDRKDFERIPQIVESAFRISGGWSSKRGPTSLKYEARIGSNLYIYVETVRTGQRHVALKTMWKRKPV
;
A
#
# COMPACT_ATOMS: atom_id res chain seq x y z
N MET A 1 14.13 -11.71 21.54
CA MET A 1 13.72 -12.74 20.55
C MET A 1 13.31 -12.04 19.26
N ALA A 2 14.21 -12.02 18.26
CA ALA A 2 13.93 -11.42 16.96
C ALA A 2 13.23 -12.47 16.08
N GLY A 3 11.90 -12.37 15.99
CA GLY A 3 11.13 -13.20 15.07
C GLY A 3 11.62 -13.02 13.64
N ASP A 4 11.90 -14.14 13.00
CA ASP A 4 12.43 -14.30 11.64
C ASP A 4 11.70 -13.36 10.65
N ARG A 5 12.30 -12.20 10.38
CA ARG A 5 11.82 -11.28 9.35
C ARG A 5 12.09 -12.00 8.02
N PRO A 6 11.07 -12.33 7.21
CA PRO A 6 11.34 -12.97 5.93
C PRO A 6 12.29 -12.07 5.16
N ALA A 7 13.45 -12.62 4.77
CA ALA A 7 14.45 -11.93 3.98
C ALA A 7 13.74 -11.17 2.85
N THR A 8 14.03 -9.87 2.70
CA THR A 8 13.32 -8.92 1.82
C THR A 8 13.01 -9.50 0.44
N GLY A 9 13.89 -10.37 -0.09
CA GLY A 9 13.69 -11.11 -1.34
C GLY A 9 12.49 -12.09 -1.35
N ALA A 10 12.21 -12.81 -0.28
CA ALA A 10 11.07 -13.73 -0.19
C ALA A 10 9.73 -12.98 -0.14
N ARG A 11 9.67 -11.87 0.61
CA ARG A 11 8.49 -10.99 0.67
C ARG A 11 8.20 -10.38 -0.72
N ASN A 12 9.22 -9.84 -1.39
CA ASN A 12 9.06 -9.25 -2.72
C ASN A 12 8.64 -10.29 -3.77
N ARG A 13 9.16 -11.52 -3.69
CA ARG A 13 8.74 -12.63 -4.55
C ARG A 13 7.24 -12.95 -4.39
N ARG A 14 6.73 -12.95 -3.15
CA ARG A 14 5.29 -13.16 -2.87
C ARG A 14 4.43 -12.05 -3.47
N ILE A 15 4.85 -10.79 -3.33
CA ILE A 15 4.16 -9.63 -3.90
C ILE A 15 4.15 -9.73 -5.44
N ARG A 16 5.32 -9.94 -6.05
CA ARG A 16 5.45 -10.09 -7.50
C ARG A 16 4.57 -11.20 -8.06
N ASN A 17 4.56 -12.36 -7.40
CA ASN A 17 3.71 -13.48 -7.81
C ASN A 17 2.22 -13.13 -7.71
N LEU A 18 1.80 -12.41 -6.66
CA LEU A 18 0.42 -11.93 -6.56
C LEU A 18 0.08 -10.93 -7.65
N VAL A 19 0.95 -9.93 -7.92
CA VAL A 19 0.74 -8.93 -8.97
C VAL A 19 0.62 -9.58 -10.34
N ASN A 20 1.53 -10.51 -10.67
CA ASN A 20 1.50 -11.23 -11.94
C ASN A 20 0.23 -12.05 -12.11
N ARG A 21 -0.25 -12.71 -11.05
CA ARG A 21 -1.54 -13.43 -11.09
C ARG A 21 -2.73 -12.48 -11.17
N ALA A 22 -2.70 -11.37 -10.42
CA ALA A 22 -3.79 -10.40 -10.38
C ALA A 22 -4.07 -9.75 -11.74
N LEU A 23 -3.02 -9.59 -12.55
CA LEU A 23 -3.04 -8.96 -13.88
C LEU A 23 -3.08 -9.95 -15.05
N LYS A 24 -3.12 -11.27 -14.79
CA LYS A 24 -3.49 -12.28 -15.80
C LYS A 24 -5.02 -12.28 -15.99
N LYS A 25 -5.51 -13.03 -16.99
CA LYS A 25 -6.95 -13.17 -17.28
C LYS A 25 -7.72 -13.50 -16.00
N ARG A 26 -8.85 -12.82 -15.78
CA ARG A 26 -9.68 -13.00 -14.58
C ARG A 26 -10.26 -14.41 -14.58
N ASP A 27 -9.95 -15.16 -13.52
CA ASP A 27 -10.56 -16.44 -13.17
C ASP A 27 -11.70 -16.28 -12.15
N GLY A 28 -12.07 -15.04 -11.81
CA GLY A 28 -13.07 -14.72 -10.79
C GLY A 28 -12.55 -14.79 -9.34
N ILE A 29 -11.32 -15.25 -9.11
CA ILE A 29 -10.79 -15.50 -7.77
C ILE A 29 -10.09 -14.25 -7.20
N VAL A 30 -10.50 -13.82 -6.01
CA VAL A 30 -9.80 -12.78 -5.24
C VAL A 30 -8.71 -13.44 -4.40
N LEU A 31 -7.47 -13.31 -4.87
CA LEU A 31 -6.30 -13.78 -4.14
C LEU A 31 -5.90 -12.74 -3.10
N ARG A 32 -5.68 -13.19 -1.86
CA ARG A 32 -5.14 -12.36 -0.78
C ARG A 32 -3.78 -12.87 -0.36
N ARG A 33 -2.86 -11.95 -0.08
CA ARG A 33 -1.55 -12.26 0.50
C ARG A 33 -1.33 -11.42 1.75
N ASP A 34 -0.97 -12.12 2.80
CA ASP A 34 -0.43 -11.54 4.01
C ASP A 34 1.02 -11.12 3.78
N LEU A 35 1.34 -9.86 4.10
CA LEU A 35 2.67 -9.28 3.95
C LEU A 35 3.46 -9.23 5.27
N GLY A 36 2.84 -9.65 6.39
CA GLY A 36 3.42 -9.64 7.72
C GLY A 36 2.72 -8.69 8.69
N PRO A 37 3.22 -8.63 9.94
CA PRO A 37 2.72 -7.70 10.95
C PRO A 37 2.96 -6.24 10.55
N VAL A 38 2.11 -5.35 11.03
CA VAL A 38 2.31 -3.90 10.91
C VAL A 38 3.42 -3.48 11.89
N GLY A 39 4.62 -3.25 11.38
CA GLY A 39 5.81 -2.97 12.20
C GLY A 39 5.93 -1.55 12.74
N ASN A 40 5.17 -0.59 12.19
CA ASN A 40 5.23 0.84 12.52
C ASN A 40 4.01 1.29 13.35
N GLY A 41 3.51 0.42 14.24
CA GLY A 41 2.27 0.65 14.99
C GLY A 41 2.29 1.90 15.87
N LEU A 42 3.38 2.16 16.60
CA LEU A 42 3.51 3.36 17.44
C LEU A 42 3.44 4.65 16.62
N ALA A 43 4.21 4.72 15.53
CA ALA A 43 4.19 5.89 14.64
C ALA A 43 2.82 6.13 13.98
N ILE A 44 2.07 5.05 13.71
CA ILE A 44 0.69 5.15 13.21
C ILE A 44 -0.24 5.70 14.29
N MET A 45 -0.13 5.19 15.52
CA MET A 45 -0.91 5.66 16.67
C MET A 45 -0.66 7.15 16.92
N ASP A 46 0.60 7.58 17.01
CA ASP A 46 0.97 8.97 17.27
C ASP A 46 0.45 9.93 16.19
N ALA A 47 0.51 9.52 14.92
CA ALA A 47 0.14 10.36 13.79
C ALA A 47 -1.36 10.38 13.48
N THR A 48 -2.12 9.35 13.89
CA THR A 48 -3.51 9.15 13.42
C THR A 48 -4.51 8.82 14.50
N GLY A 49 -4.06 8.46 15.71
CA GLY A 49 -4.90 7.96 16.80
C GLY A 49 -5.45 6.54 16.58
N ILE A 50 -5.00 5.82 15.56
CA ILE A 50 -5.43 4.46 15.26
C ILE A 50 -4.46 3.45 15.86
N ASP A 51 -4.94 2.65 16.81
CA ASP A 51 -4.20 1.49 17.29
C ASP A 51 -4.28 0.33 16.28
N VAL A 52 -3.11 -0.09 15.79
CA VAL A 52 -2.95 -1.22 14.88
C VAL A 52 -2.12 -2.35 15.51
N THR A 53 -2.06 -2.39 16.84
CA THR A 53 -1.32 -3.41 17.58
C THR A 53 -1.81 -4.82 17.26
N GLY A 54 -0.88 -5.66 16.80
CA GLY A 54 -1.16 -7.01 16.34
C GLY A 54 -1.89 -7.09 14.99
N PHE A 55 -2.06 -5.99 14.26
CA PHE A 55 -2.65 -6.03 12.93
C PHE A 55 -1.67 -6.61 11.92
N ARG A 56 -2.23 -7.20 10.87
CA ARG A 56 -1.47 -7.70 9.71
C ARG A 56 -1.71 -6.85 8.47
N ARG A 57 -0.72 -6.79 7.58
CA ARG A 57 -0.83 -6.07 6.31
C ARG A 57 -1.21 -7.03 5.20
N VAL A 58 -2.23 -6.68 4.41
CA VAL A 58 -2.80 -7.56 3.38
C VAL A 58 -2.84 -6.86 2.03
N LEU A 59 -2.48 -7.62 0.99
CA LEU A 59 -2.62 -7.22 -0.41
C LEU A 59 -3.60 -8.15 -1.11
N ASP A 60 -4.52 -7.62 -1.91
CA ASP A 60 -5.47 -8.43 -2.68
C ASP A 60 -5.47 -8.12 -4.18
N SER A 61 -5.76 -9.15 -4.99
CA SER A 61 -5.74 -9.04 -6.45
C SER A 61 -6.76 -8.04 -7.00
N GLY A 62 -7.89 -7.84 -6.31
CA GLY A 62 -8.90 -6.86 -6.69
C GLY A 62 -8.38 -5.42 -6.57
N LYS A 63 -7.69 -5.12 -5.48
CA LYS A 63 -7.10 -3.80 -5.23
C LYS A 63 -5.87 -3.53 -6.09
N ILE A 64 -5.05 -4.53 -6.38
CA ILE A 64 -3.98 -4.42 -7.39
C ILE A 64 -4.58 -4.01 -8.75
N ARG A 65 -5.61 -4.71 -9.22
CA ARG A 65 -6.30 -4.36 -10.47
C ARG A 65 -6.90 -2.96 -10.42
N LYS A 66 -7.49 -2.57 -9.29
CA LYS A 66 -8.05 -1.23 -9.10
C LYS A 66 -6.98 -0.16 -9.24
N VAL A 67 -5.83 -0.32 -8.57
CA VAL A 67 -4.69 0.59 -8.70
C VAL A 67 -4.21 0.68 -10.15
N MET A 68 -4.00 -0.45 -10.83
CA MET A 68 -3.58 -0.43 -12.24
C MET A 68 -4.61 0.23 -13.15
N LYS A 69 -5.91 0.03 -12.90
CA LYS A 69 -6.98 0.67 -13.67
C LYS A 69 -7.01 2.19 -13.44
N ASP A 70 -6.80 2.62 -12.21
CA ASP A 70 -6.98 4.02 -11.82
C ASP A 70 -5.72 4.86 -12.02
N HIS A 71 -4.54 4.23 -11.95
CA HIS A 71 -3.23 4.89 -11.91
C HIS A 71 -2.18 4.26 -12.85
N GLY A 72 -2.54 3.27 -13.68
CA GLY A 72 -1.59 2.60 -14.58
C GLY A 72 -1.50 3.19 -15.99
N ASP A 73 -2.25 4.24 -16.30
CA ASP A 73 -2.28 4.90 -17.61
C ASP A 73 -1.39 6.15 -17.61
N PRO A 74 -0.28 6.18 -18.37
CA PRO A 74 0.65 7.32 -18.40
C PRO A 74 0.01 8.64 -18.83
N LEU A 75 -0.83 8.63 -19.87
CA LEU A 75 -1.46 9.83 -20.40
C LEU A 75 -2.47 10.40 -19.40
N ARG A 76 -3.24 9.52 -18.77
CA ARG A 76 -4.19 9.91 -17.72
C ARG A 76 -3.48 10.45 -16.49
N GLU A 77 -2.39 9.84 -16.04
CA GLU A 77 -1.66 10.31 -14.85
C GLU A 77 -0.92 11.64 -15.13
N GLN A 78 -0.36 11.82 -16.33
CA GLN A 78 0.31 13.06 -16.73
C GLN A 78 -0.66 14.25 -16.78
N SER A 79 -1.92 14.03 -17.15
CA SER A 79 -2.94 15.09 -17.20
C SER A 79 -3.52 15.49 -15.84
N ARG A 80 -3.17 14.80 -14.75
CA ARG A 80 -3.60 15.17 -13.39
C ARG A 80 -2.94 16.47 -12.93
N ARG A 81 -3.55 17.12 -11.93
CA ARG A 81 -3.01 18.31 -11.27
C ARG A 81 -2.84 18.06 -9.76
N PRO A 82 -1.60 17.97 -9.25
CA PRO A 82 -0.33 17.99 -9.99
C PRO A 82 -0.12 16.72 -10.82
N PRO A 83 0.74 16.77 -11.87
CA PRO A 83 1.04 15.60 -12.71
C PRO A 83 1.55 14.42 -11.90
N GLN A 84 1.15 13.22 -12.32
CA GLN A 84 1.51 11.96 -11.70
C GLN A 84 2.23 11.07 -12.70
N ILE A 85 2.87 10.01 -12.21
CA ILE A 85 3.56 9.02 -13.02
C ILE A 85 2.78 7.71 -12.88
N ALA A 86 2.52 7.05 -14.00
CA ALA A 86 1.81 5.77 -14.00
C ALA A 86 2.48 4.72 -13.11
N ILE A 87 1.64 4.04 -12.34
CA ILE A 87 1.99 2.87 -11.56
C ILE A 87 2.21 1.68 -12.51
N ASP A 88 3.32 0.98 -12.30
CA ASP A 88 3.65 -0.26 -12.96
C ASP A 88 3.68 -1.44 -11.98
N ARG A 89 4.01 -2.63 -12.50
CA ARG A 89 4.05 -3.86 -11.69
C ARG A 89 5.11 -3.83 -10.59
N LYS A 90 6.26 -3.19 -10.84
CA LYS A 90 7.39 -3.13 -9.91
C LYS A 90 7.11 -2.18 -8.74
N ASP A 91 6.24 -1.18 -8.92
CA ASP A 91 5.85 -0.27 -7.85
C ASP A 91 5.18 -0.99 -6.67
N PHE A 92 4.42 -2.07 -6.90
CA PHE A 92 3.84 -2.85 -5.81
C PHE A 92 4.90 -3.53 -4.94
N GLU A 93 6.05 -3.90 -5.51
CA GLU A 93 7.17 -4.47 -4.75
C GLU A 93 7.83 -3.43 -3.83
N ARG A 94 7.55 -2.13 -4.04
CA ARG A 94 8.02 -1.05 -3.16
C ARG A 94 7.15 -0.85 -1.92
N ILE A 95 5.98 -1.47 -1.80
CA ILE A 95 5.08 -1.29 -0.65
C ILE A 95 5.79 -1.48 0.70
N PRO A 96 6.61 -2.52 0.94
CA PRO A 96 7.36 -2.65 2.19
C PRO A 96 8.27 -1.45 2.46
N GLN A 97 9.02 -1.00 1.44
CA GLN A 97 9.88 0.17 1.55
C GLN A 97 9.07 1.46 1.81
N ILE A 98 7.92 1.64 1.17
CA ILE A 98 7.06 2.82 1.36
C ILE A 98 6.62 2.95 2.82
N VAL A 99 6.14 1.85 3.44
CA VAL A 99 5.66 1.90 4.83
C VAL A 99 6.80 1.98 5.84
N GLU A 100 7.96 1.39 5.53
CA GLU A 100 9.15 1.42 6.41
C GLU A 100 9.90 2.77 6.35
N SER A 101 9.88 3.46 5.21
CA SER A 101 10.59 4.75 5.00
C SER A 101 9.67 5.97 4.91
N ALA A 102 8.41 5.83 5.30
CA ALA A 102 7.46 6.93 5.27
C ALA A 102 7.94 8.09 6.16
N PHE A 103 8.13 9.26 5.57
CA PHE A 103 8.45 10.48 6.34
C PHE A 103 7.18 11.14 6.90
N ARG A 104 6.01 10.78 6.36
CA ARG A 104 4.72 11.24 6.86
C ARG A 104 3.71 10.11 6.86
N ILE A 105 3.05 9.94 7.99
CA ILE A 105 1.87 9.10 8.17
C ILE A 105 0.72 10.04 8.53
N SER A 106 -0.46 9.82 7.97
CA SER A 106 -1.65 10.59 8.33
C SER A 106 -2.92 9.75 8.19
N GLY A 107 -4.02 10.24 8.78
CA GLY A 107 -5.35 9.76 8.41
C GLY A 107 -5.59 10.00 6.91
N GLY A 108 -6.12 8.99 6.22
CA GLY A 108 -6.60 9.13 4.85
C GLY A 108 -8.05 9.60 4.83
N TRP A 109 -8.94 8.72 4.40
CA TRP A 109 -10.39 8.86 4.52
C TRP A 109 -10.86 8.72 5.96
N SER A 110 -11.89 9.48 6.31
CA SER A 110 -12.58 9.44 7.59
C SER A 110 -14.05 9.01 7.44
N SER A 111 -14.60 8.54 8.56
CA SER A 111 -16.03 8.39 8.79
C SER A 111 -16.42 9.30 9.96
N LYS A 112 -17.71 9.30 10.37
CA LYS A 112 -18.15 9.97 11.61
C LYS A 112 -17.37 9.51 12.86
N ARG A 113 -16.70 8.35 12.81
CA ARG A 113 -15.92 7.75 13.91
C ARG A 113 -14.40 7.95 13.77
N GLY A 114 -13.97 8.87 12.90
CA GLY A 114 -12.54 9.13 12.67
C GLY A 114 -11.97 8.43 11.43
N PRO A 115 -10.63 8.45 11.26
CA PRO A 115 -9.97 7.92 10.07
C PRO A 115 -10.22 6.42 9.90
N THR A 116 -10.63 6.02 8.70
CA THR A 116 -10.86 4.62 8.27
C THR A 116 -9.73 4.11 7.38
N SER A 117 -8.68 4.92 7.19
CA SER A 117 -7.53 4.56 6.39
C SER A 117 -6.28 5.30 6.83
N LEU A 118 -5.14 4.68 6.54
CA LEU A 118 -3.81 5.19 6.76
C LEU A 118 -3.24 5.66 5.43
N LYS A 119 -2.64 6.84 5.40
CA LYS A 119 -1.92 7.38 4.26
C LYS A 119 -0.45 7.51 4.63
N TYR A 120 0.40 6.97 3.77
CA TYR A 120 1.86 7.02 3.89
C TYR A 120 2.42 7.83 2.73
N GLU A 121 3.35 8.72 3.05
CA GLU A 121 4.15 9.44 2.05
C GLU A 121 5.63 9.09 2.24
N ALA A 122 6.26 8.59 1.18
CA ALA A 122 7.66 8.17 1.18
C ALA A 122 8.37 8.65 -0.09
N ARG A 123 9.65 9.02 0.04
CA ARG A 123 10.51 9.36 -1.10
C ARG A 123 11.38 8.16 -1.44
N ILE A 124 11.27 7.65 -2.65
CA ILE A 124 12.04 6.49 -3.14
C ILE A 124 12.59 6.85 -4.52
N GLY A 125 13.92 6.99 -4.60
CA GLY A 125 14.57 7.56 -5.77
C GLY A 125 14.07 8.99 -6.04
N SER A 126 13.77 9.30 -7.30
CA SER A 126 13.24 10.61 -7.70
C SER A 126 11.72 10.73 -7.62
N ASN A 127 11.04 9.82 -6.92
CA ASN A 127 9.58 9.78 -6.83
C ASN A 127 9.09 9.91 -5.38
N LEU A 128 8.02 10.68 -5.21
CA LEU A 128 7.18 10.69 -4.04
C LEU A 128 6.06 9.66 -4.23
N TYR A 129 6.01 8.66 -3.36
CA TYR A 129 4.95 7.67 -3.31
C TYR A 129 3.90 8.06 -2.28
N ILE A 130 2.62 7.92 -2.65
CA ILE A 130 1.50 8.01 -1.75
C ILE A 130 0.81 6.64 -1.74
N TYR A 131 0.78 6.01 -0.57
CA TYR A 131 0.19 4.69 -0.37
C TYR A 131 -0.92 4.78 0.66
N VAL A 132 -2.06 4.17 0.37
CA VAL A 132 -3.23 4.23 1.25
C VAL A 132 -3.72 2.84 1.58
N GLU A 133 -3.94 2.59 2.87
CA GLU A 133 -4.52 1.35 3.39
C GLU A 133 -5.86 1.61 4.08
N THR A 134 -6.87 0.78 3.83
CA THR A 134 -8.07 0.75 4.66
C THR A 134 -7.77 -0.01 5.96
N VAL A 135 -8.14 0.56 7.10
CA VAL A 135 -8.10 -0.11 8.40
C VAL A 135 -9.36 -0.96 8.55
N ARG A 136 -9.18 -2.25 8.82
CA ARG A 136 -10.27 -3.21 8.99
C ARG A 136 -10.23 -3.78 10.41
N THR A 137 -10.81 -3.05 11.35
CA THR A 137 -10.76 -3.35 12.78
C THR A 137 -11.30 -4.74 13.11
N GLY A 138 -12.48 -5.10 12.57
CA GLY A 138 -13.08 -6.42 12.79
C GLY A 138 -12.24 -7.60 12.26
N GLN A 139 -11.42 -7.38 11.24
CA GLN A 139 -10.54 -8.40 10.66
C GLN A 139 -9.08 -8.27 11.11
N ARG A 140 -8.77 -7.30 11.99
CA ARG A 140 -7.41 -7.00 12.50
C ARG A 140 -6.35 -6.91 11.40
N HIS A 141 -6.69 -6.26 10.28
CA HIS A 141 -5.73 -6.01 9.21
C HIS A 141 -5.85 -4.63 8.59
N VAL A 142 -4.77 -4.20 7.95
CA VAL A 142 -4.74 -3.06 7.03
C VAL A 142 -4.59 -3.61 5.62
N ALA A 143 -5.34 -3.06 4.67
CA ALA A 143 -5.37 -3.57 3.29
C ALA A 143 -5.21 -2.45 2.26
N LEU A 144 -4.46 -2.70 1.19
CA LEU A 144 -4.29 -1.74 0.09
C LEU A 144 -5.65 -1.18 -0.36
N LYS A 145 -5.78 0.15 -0.34
CA LYS A 145 -6.93 0.89 -0.85
C LYS A 145 -6.62 1.49 -2.22
N THR A 146 -5.52 2.23 -2.31
CA THR A 146 -4.98 2.81 -3.55
C THR A 146 -3.51 3.19 -3.37
N MET A 147 -2.82 3.50 -4.47
CA MET A 147 -1.50 4.11 -4.46
C MET A 147 -1.24 4.87 -5.75
N TRP A 148 -0.42 5.91 -5.67
CA TRP A 148 0.06 6.67 -6.83
C TRP A 148 1.46 7.22 -6.55
N LYS A 149 2.17 7.63 -7.59
CA LYS A 149 3.50 8.25 -7.47
C LYS A 149 3.60 9.50 -8.34
N ARG A 150 4.41 10.46 -7.91
CA ARG A 150 4.68 11.71 -8.64
C ARG A 150 6.10 12.18 -8.38
N LYS A 151 6.56 13.20 -9.09
CA LYS A 151 7.78 13.90 -8.68
C LYS A 151 7.55 14.67 -7.37
N PRO A 152 8.54 14.73 -6.46
CA PRO A 152 8.50 15.69 -5.36
C PRO A 152 8.30 17.10 -5.93
N VAL A 153 7.42 17.86 -5.28
CA VAL A 153 7.32 19.31 -5.46
C VAL A 153 8.39 20.01 -4.65
#